data_AF-A0A0F9CCE2-F1
#
_entry.id   AF-A0A0F9CCE2-F1
#
_cell.length_a   1.000
_cell.length_b   1.000
_cell.length_c   1.000
_cell.angle_alpha   90.00
_cell.angle_beta   90.00
_cell.angle_gamma   90.00
#
_symmetry.space_group_name_H-M   'P 1'
#
loop_
_entity.id
_entity.type
_entity.pdbx_description
1 polymer ?
#
loop_
_entity_poly.entity_id
_entity_poly.type
_entity_poly.pdbx_seq_one_letter_code
_entity_poly.pdbx_strand_id
1 'polypeptide(L)' 'AVDTEAIRSGERAMTLVETPEMGDWLRTGPRGIAELLISYKLKSVCKLAAKLKENGQTGAPIYKEVMAMCKEKRARRPS' A
#
# COMPACT_ATOMS: atom_id res chain seq x y z
N ALA A 1 -13.13 -14.86 -46.32
CA ALA A 1 -12.56 -13.61 -45.79
C ALA A 1 -12.75 -13.64 -44.28
N VAL A 2 -11.68 -13.51 -43.51
CA VAL A 2 -11.77 -13.55 -42.04
C VAL A 2 -12.10 -12.13 -41.59
N ASP A 3 -13.26 -11.96 -40.97
CA ASP A 3 -13.80 -10.71 -40.45
C ASP A 3 -12.80 -9.98 -39.54
N THR A 4 -12.15 -8.94 -40.07
CA THR A 4 -11.19 -8.10 -39.36
C THR A 4 -11.85 -7.07 -38.42
N GLU A 5 -13.18 -7.00 -38.35
CA GLU A 5 -13.89 -6.02 -37.52
C GLU A 5 -13.98 -6.41 -36.03
N ALA A 6 -13.74 -7.68 -35.67
CA ALA A 6 -13.83 -8.13 -34.27
C ALA A 6 -12.66 -7.70 -33.37
N ILE A 7 -11.53 -7.25 -33.93
CA ILE A 7 -10.32 -6.90 -33.17
C ILE A 7 -10.37 -5.44 -32.66
N ARG A 8 -11.39 -4.64 -33.00
CA ARG A 8 -11.43 -3.21 -32.65
C ARG A 8 -12.18 -2.87 -31.36
N SER A 9 -12.77 -3.85 -30.68
CA SER A 9 -13.65 -3.63 -29.52
C SER A 9 -13.10 -4.13 -28.17
N GLY A 10 -11.84 -4.63 -28.15
CA GLY A 10 -11.27 -5.32 -26.99
C GLY A 10 -10.25 -4.53 -26.16
N GLU A 11 -9.66 -3.45 -26.68
CA GLU A 11 -8.77 -2.59 -25.90
C GLU A 11 -9.59 -1.55 -25.14
N ARG A 12 -10.29 -2.01 -24.08
CA ARG A 12 -10.53 -1.13 -22.94
C ARG A 12 -9.14 -0.71 -22.47
N ALA A 13 -8.72 0.50 -22.85
CA ALA A 13 -7.57 1.15 -22.26
C ALA A 13 -7.68 0.95 -20.75
N MET A 14 -6.84 0.08 -20.18
CA MET A 14 -6.58 0.11 -18.75
C MET A 14 -5.86 1.44 -18.55
N THR A 15 -6.64 2.50 -18.34
CA THR A 15 -6.10 3.70 -17.73
C THR A 15 -5.51 3.21 -16.42
N LEU A 16 -4.17 3.13 -16.38
CA LEU A 16 -3.44 2.91 -15.15
C LEU A 16 -3.68 4.18 -14.32
N VAL A 17 -4.82 4.24 -13.65
CA VAL A 17 -5.10 5.29 -12.69
C VAL A 17 -4.18 4.98 -11.54
N GLU A 18 -3.06 5.70 -11.47
CA GLU A 18 -2.16 5.65 -10.33
C GLU A 18 -2.98 6.00 -9.09
N THR A 19 -3.37 4.98 -8.33
CA THR A 19 -4.12 5.24 -7.12
C THR A 19 -3.15 5.80 -6.09
N PRO A 20 -3.60 6.69 -5.18
CA PRO A 20 -2.74 7.23 -4.14
C PRO A 20 -2.00 6.14 -3.34
N GLU A 21 -2.59 4.94 -3.24
CA GLU A 21 -1.99 3.80 -2.56
C GLU A 21 -0.79 3.21 -3.34
N MET A 22 -0.71 3.33 -4.67
CA MET A 22 0.46 2.86 -5.43
C MET A 22 1.75 3.58 -5.00
N GLY A 23 1.66 4.86 -4.62
CA GLY A 23 2.80 5.63 -4.13
C GLY A 23 3.34 5.11 -2.78
N ASP A 24 2.53 4.41 -2.00
CA ASP A 24 2.95 3.86 -0.70
C ASP A 24 3.97 2.74 -0.84
N TRP A 25 3.93 2.01 -1.96
CA TRP A 25 4.85 0.90 -2.23
C TRP A 25 6.31 1.33 -2.32
N LEU A 26 6.55 2.58 -2.72
CA LEU A 26 7.89 3.15 -2.89
C LEU A 26 8.38 3.88 -1.63
N ARG A 27 7.49 4.14 -0.67
CA ARG A 27 7.90 4.76 0.60
C ARG A 27 8.65 3.72 1.41
N THR A 28 9.80 4.07 1.98
CA THR A 28 10.58 3.20 2.88
C THR A 28 11.17 4.02 4.02
N GLY A 29 11.57 3.37 5.11
CA GLY A 29 12.24 4.04 6.23
C GLY A 29 11.32 4.89 7.12
N PRO A 30 11.88 5.50 8.17
CA PRO A 30 11.11 6.21 9.21
C PRO A 30 10.32 7.41 8.66
N ARG A 31 10.86 8.10 7.65
CA ARG A 31 10.17 9.21 6.99
C ARG A 31 8.95 8.73 6.19
N GLY A 32 9.11 7.64 5.41
CA GLY A 32 7.99 7.04 4.68
C GLY A 32 6.86 6.59 5.60
N ILE A 33 7.21 5.97 6.74
CA ILE A 33 6.22 5.58 7.77
C ILE A 33 5.50 6.82 8.33
N ALA A 34 6.22 7.90 8.63
CA ALA A 34 5.62 9.13 9.15
C ALA A 34 4.66 9.79 8.14
N GLU A 35 5.06 9.86 6.87
CA GLU A 35 4.22 10.40 5.80
C GLU A 35 2.95 9.55 5.63
N LEU A 36 3.06 8.21 5.65
CA LEU A 36 1.91 7.31 5.59
C LEU A 36 0.97 7.48 6.78
N LEU A 37 1.50 7.66 7.99
CA LEU A 37 0.68 7.94 9.17
C LEU A 37 -0.11 9.24 8.99
N ILE A 38 0.49 10.28 8.41
CA ILE A 38 -0.19 11.56 8.12
C ILE A 38 -1.24 11.37 7.02
N SER A 39 -0.90 10.74 5.90
CA SER A 39 -1.78 10.51 4.76
C SER A 39 -3.03 9.72 5.15
N TYR A 40 -2.87 8.66 5.94
CA TYR A 40 -3.98 7.85 6.43
C TYR A 40 -4.64 8.40 7.70
N LYS A 41 -4.18 9.56 8.23
CA LYS A 41 -4.64 10.17 9.48
C LYS A 41 -4.58 9.20 10.67
N LEU A 42 -3.54 8.38 10.72
CA LEU A 42 -3.31 7.36 11.74
C LEU A 42 -2.31 7.85 12.78
N LYS A 43 -2.61 7.60 14.05
CA LYS A 43 -1.69 7.88 15.18
C LYS A 43 -0.89 6.66 15.64
N SER A 44 -1.12 5.50 15.02
CA SER A 44 -0.54 4.22 15.45
C SER A 44 0.04 3.46 14.27
N VAL A 45 1.31 3.09 14.41
CA VAL A 45 2.05 2.24 13.47
C VAL A 45 1.36 0.88 13.29
N CYS A 46 0.76 0.33 14.36
CA CYS A 46 0.02 -0.93 14.24
C CYS A 46 -1.29 -0.78 13.44
N LYS A 47 -1.95 0.37 13.53
CA LYS A 47 -3.10 0.66 12.66
C LYS A 47 -2.66 0.86 11.22
N LEU A 48 -1.47 1.44 11.00
CA LEU A 48 -0.90 1.55 9.67
C LEU A 48 -0.64 0.16 9.07
N ALA A 49 -0.09 -0.79 9.84
CA ALA A 49 0.07 -2.17 9.37
C ALA A 49 -1.26 -2.80 8.94
N ALA A 50 -2.34 -2.61 9.71
CA ALA A 50 -3.66 -3.10 9.33
C ALA A 50 -4.14 -2.44 8.02
N LYS A 51 -3.97 -1.13 7.88
CA LYS A 51 -4.38 -0.39 6.69
C LYS A 51 -3.63 -0.82 5.43
N LEU A 52 -2.30 -1.01 5.52
CA LEU A 52 -1.49 -1.51 4.42
C LEU A 52 -1.92 -2.94 4.02
N LYS A 53 -2.33 -3.77 4.97
CA LYS A 53 -2.87 -5.11 4.69
C LYS A 53 -4.22 -5.04 3.97
N GLU A 54 -5.13 -4.18 4.41
CA GLU A 54 -6.42 -3.94 3.74
C GLU A 54 -6.23 -3.48 2.30
N ASN A 55 -5.21 -2.66 2.06
CA ASN A 55 -4.86 -2.16 0.73
C ASN A 55 -4.06 -3.17 -0.13
N GLY A 56 -3.89 -4.41 0.33
CA GLY A 56 -3.17 -5.46 -0.41
C GLY A 56 -1.65 -5.26 -0.48
N GLN A 57 -1.08 -4.41 0.37
CA GLN A 57 0.33 -4.00 0.30
C GLN A 57 1.26 -4.84 1.18
N THR A 58 0.88 -6.08 1.50
CA THR A 58 1.70 -6.96 2.33
C THR A 58 3.05 -7.33 1.70
N GLY A 59 3.16 -7.19 0.37
CA GLY A 59 4.41 -7.38 -0.37
C GLY A 59 5.31 -6.15 -0.42
N ALA A 60 4.83 -4.97 0.00
CA ALA A 60 5.60 -3.73 -0.06
C ALA A 60 6.76 -3.75 0.95
N PRO A 61 7.94 -3.20 0.61
CA PRO A 61 9.07 -3.13 1.55
C PRO A 61 8.71 -2.44 2.87
N ILE A 62 7.92 -1.38 2.82
CA ILE A 62 7.44 -0.63 4.00
C ILE A 62 6.63 -1.47 4.97
N TYR A 63 5.89 -2.47 4.48
CA TYR A 63 5.03 -3.28 5.32
C TYR A 63 5.84 -4.04 6.36
N LYS A 64 7.03 -4.54 5.99
CA LYS A 64 7.94 -5.25 6.89
C LYS A 64 8.45 -4.33 8.00
N GLU A 65 8.83 -3.11 7.66
CA GLU A 65 9.32 -2.11 8.60
C GLU A 65 8.23 -1.68 9.61
N VAL A 66 7.03 -1.38 9.10
CA VAL A 66 5.87 -1.02 9.93
C VAL A 66 5.50 -2.16 10.88
N MET A 67 5.54 -3.40 10.40
CA MET A 67 5.28 -4.58 11.24
C MET A 67 6.35 -4.78 12.32
N ALA A 68 7.62 -4.59 12.02
CA ALA A 68 8.71 -4.66 13.00
C ALA A 68 8.51 -3.61 14.11
N MET A 69 8.29 -2.35 13.73
CA MET A 69 8.03 -1.27 14.68
C MET A 69 6.75 -1.50 15.51
N CYS A 70 5.70 -2.06 14.90
CA CYS A 70 4.49 -2.42 15.64
C CYS A 70 4.78 -3.49 16.71
N LYS A 71 5.55 -4.54 16.38
CA LYS A 71 5.94 -5.59 17.32
C LYS A 71 6.77 -5.02 18.48
N GLU A 72 7.76 -4.18 18.19
CA GLU A 72 8.57 -3.53 19.22
C GLU A 72 7.74 -2.67 20.17
N LYS A 73 6.83 -1.84 19.63
CA LYS A 73 5.92 -1.02 20.45
C LYS A 73 5.00 -1.86 21.32
N ARG A 74 4.57 -3.03 20.84
CA ARG A 74 3.73 -3.95 21.61
C ARG A 74 4.52 -4.62 22.74
N ALA A 75 5.75 -5.03 22.48
CA ALA A 75 6.63 -5.63 23.49
C ALA A 75 7.00 -4.65 24.61
N ARG A 76 7.05 -3.35 24.31
CA ARG A 76 7.36 -2.29 25.28
C ARG A 76 6.16 -1.83 26.13
N ARG A 77 4.95 -2.32 25.91
CA ARG A 77 3.82 -1.99 26.79
C ARG A 77 3.91 -2.88 28.04
N PRO A 78 4.18 -2.33 29.24
CA PRO A 78 4.00 -3.08 30.46
C PRO A 78 2.50 -3.35 30.61
N SER A 79 2.19 -4.63 30.84
CA SER A 79 0.87 -5.13 31.20
C SER A 79 0.37 -4.51 32.50
#